data_AF-A0A5N5X3N5-F1
#
_entry.id   AF-A0A5N5X3N5-F1
#
_cell.length_a   1.000
_cell.length_b   1.000
_cell.length_c   1.000
_cell.angle_alpha   90.00
_cell.angle_beta   90.00
_cell.angle_gamma   90.00
#
_symmetry.space_group_name_H-M   'P 1'
#
loop_
_entity.id
_entity.type
_entity.pdbx_description
1 polymer ?
#
loop_
_entity_poly.entity_id
_entity_poly.type
_entity_poly.pdbx_seq_one_letter_code
_entity_poly.pdbx_strand_id
1 'polypeptide(L)'
;MPSLSQLARTLRALSLLNLTAAATFVNARFTIQRPIYAIAHMVLRPEAVTAALSHGANAIEVDLIAWKEWWADHDGGDDSAGSTARELFIFIAEQRKSGKDITYIWLDIKNPDECPKGKACSIQALRDSVNATRPYA
;
A
#
# COMPACT_ATOMS: atom_id res chain seq x y z
N MET A 1 35.27 -55.97 -0.75
CA MET A 1 35.52 -54.86 0.19
C MET A 1 36.17 -53.72 -0.59
N PRO A 2 35.69 -52.48 -0.48
CA PRO A 2 36.30 -51.36 -1.19
C PRO A 2 37.74 -51.13 -0.70
N SER A 3 38.63 -50.74 -1.60
CA SER A 3 40.01 -50.42 -1.24
C SER A 3 40.08 -49.07 -0.50
N LEU A 4 41.14 -48.87 0.29
CA LEU A 4 41.42 -47.60 0.96
C LEU A 4 41.43 -46.39 -0.03
N SER A 5 41.86 -46.62 -1.27
CA SER A 5 41.85 -45.60 -2.32
C SER A 5 40.44 -45.29 -2.85
N GLN A 6 39.52 -46.26 -2.86
CA GLN A 6 38.12 -46.04 -3.21
C GLN A 6 37.38 -45.28 -2.12
N LEU A 7 37.64 -45.60 -0.84
CA LEU A 7 37.10 -44.88 0.31
C LEU A 7 37.57 -43.41 0.37
N ALA A 8 38.85 -43.15 0.09
CA ALA A 8 39.38 -41.79 0.06
C ALA A 8 38.77 -40.96 -1.10
N ARG A 9 38.54 -41.57 -2.26
CA ARG A 9 37.91 -40.89 -3.41
C ARG A 9 36.43 -40.58 -3.16
N THR A 10 35.68 -41.49 -2.53
CA THR A 10 34.28 -41.25 -2.19
C THR A 10 34.13 -40.17 -1.12
N LEU A 11 34.95 -40.20 -0.06
CA LEU A 11 35.00 -39.15 0.96
C LEU A 11 35.30 -37.77 0.36
N ARG A 12 36.22 -37.69 -0.60
CA ARG A 12 36.58 -36.44 -1.29
C ARG A 12 35.49 -35.95 -2.25
N ALA A 13 34.76 -36.85 -2.89
CA ALA A 13 33.61 -36.50 -3.72
C ALA A 13 32.44 -35.98 -2.86
N LEU A 14 32.16 -36.62 -1.72
CA LEU A 14 31.16 -36.20 -0.74
C LEU A 14 31.50 -34.82 -0.14
N SER A 15 32.77 -34.54 0.14
CA SER A 15 33.17 -33.21 0.66
C SER A 15 33.04 -32.10 -0.39
N LEU A 16 33.31 -32.38 -1.66
CA LEU A 16 33.12 -31.42 -2.77
C LEU A 16 31.63 -31.15 -3.07
N LEU A 17 30.76 -32.16 -2.97
CA LEU A 17 29.30 -32.02 -3.09
C LEU A 17 28.69 -31.16 -1.96
N ASN A 18 29.21 -31.26 -0.74
CA ASN A 18 28.75 -30.43 0.38
C ASN A 18 29.22 -28.97 0.27
N LEU A 19 30.39 -28.70 -0.35
CA LEU A 19 30.87 -27.34 -0.57
C LEU A 19 30.04 -26.58 -1.62
N THR A 20 29.59 -27.23 -2.69
CA THR A 20 28.75 -26.61 -3.72
C THR A 20 27.33 -26.31 -3.20
N ALA A 21 26.75 -27.22 -2.40
CA ALA A 21 25.47 -26.98 -1.75
C ALA A 21 25.53 -25.79 -0.79
N ALA A 22 26.58 -25.68 0.04
CA ALA A 22 26.77 -24.53 0.93
C ALA A 22 26.97 -23.21 0.16
N ALA A 23 27.71 -23.22 -0.96
CA ALA A 23 27.93 -22.02 -1.78
C ALA A 23 26.64 -21.49 -2.45
N THR A 24 25.68 -22.37 -2.78
CA THR A 24 24.36 -21.93 -3.28
C THR A 24 23.48 -21.26 -2.23
N PHE A 25 23.63 -21.61 -0.94
CA PHE A 25 22.87 -20.95 0.14
C PHE A 25 23.47 -19.60 0.56
N VAL A 26 24.77 -19.38 0.37
CA VAL A 26 25.44 -18.12 0.75
C VAL A 26 25.14 -16.98 -0.24
N ASN A 27 24.72 -17.29 -1.47
CA ASN A 27 24.46 -16.26 -2.50
C ASN A 27 22.98 -15.86 -2.65
N ALA A 28 22.06 -16.47 -1.89
CA ALA A 28 20.73 -15.92 -1.67
C ALA A 28 20.81 -14.84 -0.58
N ARG A 29 21.56 -13.76 -0.84
CA ARG A 29 21.29 -12.50 -0.16
C ARG A 29 19.90 -12.09 -0.61
N PHE A 30 18.89 -12.42 0.19
CA PHE A 30 17.71 -11.58 0.27
C PHE A 30 18.24 -10.21 0.67
N THR A 31 18.52 -9.36 -0.31
CA THR A 31 18.58 -7.93 -0.06
C THR A 31 17.19 -7.61 0.44
N ILE A 32 17.04 -7.48 1.77
CA ILE A 32 15.80 -6.98 2.36
C ILE A 32 15.69 -5.55 1.85
N GLN A 33 15.02 -5.39 0.71
CA GLN A 33 14.83 -4.10 0.09
C GLN A 33 13.92 -3.31 1.03
N ARG A 34 14.36 -2.11 1.40
CA ARG A 34 13.56 -1.24 2.26
C ARG A 34 12.21 -0.98 1.56
N PRO A 35 11.07 -1.21 2.22
CA PRO A 35 9.77 -0.87 1.63
C PRO A 35 9.68 0.64 1.40
N ILE A 36 9.17 1.03 0.24
CA ILE A 36 8.97 2.43 -0.16
C ILE A 36 7.50 2.62 -0.53
N TYR A 37 6.90 3.69 -0.03
CA TYR A 37 5.62 4.18 -0.51
C TYR A 37 5.87 5.23 -1.59
N ALA A 38 5.49 4.92 -2.83
CA ALA A 38 5.37 5.88 -3.91
C ALA A 38 3.96 6.49 -3.81
N ILE A 39 3.87 7.64 -3.14
CA ILE A 39 2.61 8.30 -2.81
C ILE A 39 2.27 9.28 -3.94
N ALA A 40 1.17 9.03 -4.66
CA ALA A 40 0.62 10.01 -5.59
C ALA A 40 -0.05 11.15 -4.81
N HIS A 41 0.30 12.39 -5.17
CA HIS A 41 -0.15 13.61 -4.50
C HIS A 41 -1.49 14.12 -5.08
N MET A 42 -2.36 14.66 -4.21
CA MET A 42 -3.59 15.37 -4.55
C MET A 42 -4.55 14.52 -5.39
N VAL A 43 -4.84 13.30 -4.92
CA VAL A 43 -5.73 12.35 -5.63
C VAL A 43 -7.17 12.59 -5.23
N LEU A 44 -7.85 13.50 -5.93
CA LEU A 44 -9.17 14.00 -5.51
C LEU A 44 -10.39 13.31 -6.19
N ARG A 45 -10.17 12.46 -7.21
CA ARG A 45 -11.24 11.84 -8.02
C ARG A 45 -10.93 10.37 -8.37
N PRO A 46 -11.93 9.52 -8.63
CA PRO A 46 -11.74 8.12 -9.05
C PRO A 46 -10.80 7.93 -10.24
N GLU A 47 -10.87 8.81 -11.25
CA GLU A 47 -10.01 8.73 -12.43
C GLU A 47 -8.54 9.00 -12.06
N ALA A 48 -8.29 9.89 -11.10
CA ALA A 48 -6.96 10.17 -10.57
C ALA A 48 -6.40 8.97 -9.78
N VAL A 49 -7.24 8.20 -9.08
CA VAL A 49 -6.82 6.93 -8.45
C VAL A 49 -6.36 5.93 -9.51
N THR A 50 -7.13 5.80 -10.59
CA THR A 50 -6.77 4.89 -11.70
C THR A 50 -5.47 5.32 -12.37
N ALA A 51 -5.27 6.62 -12.59
CA ALA A 51 -4.05 7.18 -13.15
C ALA A 51 -2.84 7.00 -12.22
N ALA A 52 -3.00 7.25 -10.92
CA ALA A 52 -1.94 7.04 -9.94
C ALA A 52 -1.43 5.59 -9.95
N LEU A 53 -2.36 4.63 -9.93
CA LEU A 53 -2.04 3.20 -9.95
C LEU A 53 -1.43 2.77 -11.29
N SER A 54 -1.90 3.29 -12.43
CA SER A 54 -1.32 2.97 -13.73
C SER A 54 0.11 3.50 -13.90
N HIS A 55 0.44 4.61 -13.23
CA HIS A 55 1.79 5.17 -13.19
C HIS A 55 2.73 4.48 -12.17
N GLY A 56 2.22 3.52 -11.39
CA GLY A 56 3.02 2.73 -10.45
C GLY A 56 3.08 3.27 -9.02
N ALA A 57 2.19 4.21 -8.65
CA ALA A 57 2.01 4.55 -7.25
C ALA A 57 1.44 3.35 -6.48
N ASN A 58 1.95 3.11 -5.27
CA ASN A 58 1.45 2.06 -4.37
C ASN A 58 0.75 2.63 -3.12
N ALA A 59 0.67 3.95 -3.07
CA ALA A 59 -0.01 4.73 -2.06
C ALA A 59 -0.52 6.03 -2.69
N ILE A 60 -1.50 6.66 -2.04
CA ILE A 60 -2.07 7.95 -2.49
C ILE A 60 -2.25 8.89 -1.31
N GLU A 61 -2.25 10.17 -1.58
CA GLU A 61 -2.64 11.24 -0.67
C GLU A 61 -3.94 11.88 -1.16
N VAL A 62 -4.83 12.20 -0.22
CA VAL A 62 -6.15 12.81 -0.46
C VAL A 62 -6.32 13.98 0.49
N ASP A 63 -6.39 15.19 -0.05
CA ASP A 63 -6.78 16.38 0.69
C ASP A 63 -8.24 16.31 1.08
N LEU A 64 -8.56 16.59 2.33
CA LEU A 64 -9.90 16.51 2.87
C LEU A 64 -10.34 17.80 3.55
N ILE A 65 -11.47 18.33 3.09
CA ILE A 65 -12.14 19.48 3.69
C ILE A 65 -13.53 19.08 4.19
N ALA A 66 -13.82 19.47 5.43
CA ALA A 66 -15.10 19.33 6.10
C ALA A 66 -16.04 20.45 5.66
N TRP A 67 -16.81 20.20 4.60
CA TRP A 67 -17.93 21.06 4.19
C TRP A 67 -19.19 20.67 4.95
N LYS A 68 -20.30 20.38 4.25
CA LYS A 68 -21.49 19.71 4.84
C LYS A 68 -21.23 18.24 5.13
N GLU A 69 -20.31 17.64 4.39
CA GLU A 69 -19.70 16.33 4.56
C GLU A 69 -18.22 16.42 4.15
N TRP A 70 -17.48 15.32 4.20
CA TRP A 70 -16.08 15.31 3.78
C TRP A 70 -15.95 15.22 2.26
N TRP A 71 -15.19 16.15 1.69
CA TRP A 71 -14.87 16.18 0.26
C TRP A 71 -13.37 16.05 0.05
N ALA A 72 -13.01 15.44 -1.07
CA ALA A 72 -11.65 15.48 -1.57
C ALA A 72 -11.40 16.84 -2.21
N ASP A 73 -10.72 17.74 -1.51
CA ASP A 73 -10.58 19.15 -1.89
C ASP A 73 -9.32 19.74 -1.27
N HIS A 74 -8.43 20.27 -2.12
CA HIS A 74 -7.15 20.82 -1.70
C HIS A 74 -7.24 22.30 -1.30
N ASP A 75 -8.00 23.11 -2.04
CA ASP A 75 -8.00 24.57 -1.93
C ASP A 75 -9.21 25.15 -1.19
N GLY A 76 -10.27 24.36 -1.01
CA GLY A 76 -11.47 24.81 -0.29
C GLY A 76 -12.32 25.78 -1.08
N GLY A 77 -12.45 25.59 -2.39
CA GLY A 77 -13.33 26.36 -3.27
C GLY A 77 -14.27 25.47 -4.10
N ASP A 78 -15.37 26.05 -4.57
CA ASP A 78 -16.37 25.34 -5.39
C ASP A 78 -15.77 24.71 -6.67
N ASP A 79 -14.70 25.31 -7.21
CA ASP A 79 -14.02 24.85 -8.43
C ASP A 79 -12.88 23.84 -8.15
N SER A 80 -12.45 23.65 -6.90
CA SER A 80 -11.34 22.75 -6.53
C SER A 80 -11.80 21.38 -6.03
N ALA A 81 -13.08 21.26 -5.66
CA ALA A 81 -13.62 20.00 -5.16
C ALA A 81 -13.57 18.87 -6.20
N GLY A 82 -13.10 17.72 -5.74
CA GLY A 82 -13.17 16.44 -6.41
C GLY A 82 -14.47 15.71 -6.10
N SER A 83 -14.34 14.44 -5.72
CA SER A 83 -15.46 13.62 -5.26
C SER A 83 -15.70 13.78 -3.75
N THR A 84 -16.83 13.28 -3.25
CA THR A 84 -16.98 13.08 -1.80
C THR A 84 -15.93 12.08 -1.30
N ALA A 85 -15.48 12.22 -0.05
CA ALA A 85 -14.52 11.29 0.54
C ALA A 85 -15.07 9.85 0.54
N ARG A 86 -16.37 9.68 0.76
CA ARG A 86 -17.03 8.36 0.77
C ARG A 86 -16.96 7.68 -0.59
N GLU A 87 -17.30 8.40 -1.66
CA GLU A 87 -17.21 7.88 -3.02
C GLU A 87 -15.78 7.44 -3.35
N LEU A 88 -14.81 8.29 -3.04
CA LEU A 88 -13.40 7.99 -3.28
C LEU A 88 -12.94 6.75 -2.47
N PHE A 89 -13.32 6.64 -1.20
CA PHE A 89 -12.99 5.47 -0.37
C PHE A 89 -13.61 4.17 -0.89
N ILE A 90 -14.85 4.21 -1.39
CA ILE A 90 -15.51 3.06 -2.02
C ILE A 90 -14.71 2.64 -3.26
N PHE A 91 -14.39 3.59 -4.13
CA PHE A 91 -13.63 3.33 -5.35
C PHE A 91 -12.24 2.74 -5.04
N ILE A 92 -11.52 3.30 -4.06
CA ILE A 92 -10.21 2.77 -3.63
C ILE A 92 -10.35 1.33 -3.09
N ALA A 93 -11.37 1.07 -2.28
CA ALA A 93 -11.63 -0.27 -1.76
C ALA A 93 -11.93 -1.28 -2.90
N GLU A 94 -12.64 -0.85 -3.94
CA GLU A 94 -12.89 -1.66 -5.15
C GLU A 94 -11.61 -1.91 -5.94
N GLN A 95 -10.75 -0.90 -6.15
CA GLN A 95 -9.44 -1.08 -6.77
C GLN A 95 -8.62 -2.10 -6.00
N ARG A 96 -8.59 -2.02 -4.66
CA ARG A 96 -7.89 -3.01 -3.83
C ARG A 96 -8.49 -4.41 -3.96
N LYS A 97 -9.82 -4.55 -3.91
CA LYS A 97 -10.52 -5.82 -4.13
C LYS A 97 -10.24 -6.43 -5.51
N SER A 98 -10.04 -5.58 -6.52
CA SER A 98 -9.67 -6.01 -7.88
C SER A 98 -8.20 -6.42 -8.04
N GLY A 99 -7.40 -6.37 -6.97
CA GLY A 99 -6.01 -6.80 -6.95
C GLY A 99 -4.99 -5.69 -7.23
N LYS A 100 -5.40 -4.41 -7.24
CA LYS A 100 -4.46 -3.30 -7.36
C LYS A 100 -3.57 -3.17 -6.11
N ASP A 101 -2.34 -2.73 -6.34
CA ASP A 101 -1.33 -2.55 -5.30
C ASP A 101 -1.46 -1.18 -4.60
N ILE A 102 -2.60 -0.93 -3.96
CA ILE A 102 -2.79 0.21 -3.07
C ILE A 102 -2.79 -0.26 -1.62
N THR A 103 -1.76 0.11 -0.88
CA THR A 103 -1.51 -0.44 0.48
C THR A 103 -1.54 0.62 1.57
N TYR A 104 -1.44 1.90 1.20
CA TYR A 104 -1.46 3.01 2.12
C TYR A 104 -2.20 4.20 1.51
N ILE A 105 -2.94 4.92 2.35
CA ILE A 105 -3.68 6.14 2.00
C ILE A 105 -3.31 7.18 3.05
N TRP A 106 -2.78 8.31 2.62
CA TRP A 106 -2.54 9.49 3.45
C TRP A 106 -3.77 10.40 3.34
N LEU A 107 -4.41 10.72 4.46
CA LEU A 107 -5.51 11.69 4.50
C LEU A 107 -4.97 13.03 5.01
N ASP A 108 -4.88 14.04 4.14
CA ASP A 108 -4.48 15.40 4.52
C ASP A 108 -5.71 16.20 4.97
N ILE A 109 -6.00 16.15 6.26
CA ILE A 109 -7.20 16.73 6.87
C ILE A 109 -6.97 18.21 7.15
N LYS A 110 -7.63 19.10 6.40
CA LYS A 110 -7.35 20.54 6.44
C LYS A 110 -8.03 21.29 7.60
N ASN A 111 -9.24 20.89 7.99
CA ASN A 111 -10.08 21.62 8.94
C ASN A 111 -10.81 20.69 9.94
N PRO A 112 -10.07 19.88 10.73
CA PRO A 112 -10.65 18.83 11.57
C PRO A 112 -11.64 19.32 12.64
N ASP A 113 -11.53 20.58 13.05
CA ASP A 113 -12.30 21.17 14.15
C ASP A 113 -13.48 22.04 13.70
N GLU A 114 -13.66 22.25 12.40
CA GLU A 114 -14.71 23.14 11.87
C GLU A 114 -16.12 22.57 12.04
N CYS A 115 -16.24 21.24 12.07
CA CYS A 115 -17.53 20.56 12.10
C CYS A 115 -17.84 19.90 13.45
N PRO A 116 -18.97 20.23 14.11
CA PRO A 116 -19.35 19.66 15.39
C PRO A 116 -19.52 18.14 15.37
N LYS A 117 -19.27 17.49 16.52
CA LYS A 117 -19.49 16.05 16.72
C LYS A 117 -20.91 15.64 16.32
N GLY A 118 -21.04 14.47 15.68
CA GLY A 118 -22.32 13.89 15.27
C GLY A 118 -22.87 14.42 13.94
N LYS A 119 -22.16 15.32 13.27
CA LYS A 119 -22.46 15.78 11.91
C LYS A 119 -21.68 14.98 10.87
N ALA A 120 -22.15 14.97 9.62
CA ALA A 120 -21.54 14.22 8.51
C ALA A 120 -20.12 14.71 8.16
N CYS A 121 -19.82 15.99 8.41
CA CYS A 121 -18.50 16.58 8.26
C CYS A 121 -17.58 16.41 9.49
N SER A 122 -18.00 15.69 10.54
CA SER A 122 -17.19 15.55 11.75
C SER A 122 -16.07 14.54 11.56
N ILE A 123 -14.98 14.64 12.34
CA ILE A 123 -13.90 13.64 12.35
C ILE A 123 -14.40 12.24 12.77
N GLN A 124 -15.49 12.17 13.53
CA GLN A 124 -16.14 10.89 13.82
C GLN A 124 -16.74 10.29 12.53
N ALA A 125 -17.50 11.07 11.77
CA ALA A 125 -18.09 10.62 10.51
C ALA A 125 -17.03 10.24 9.46
N LEU A 126 -15.87 10.93 9.42
CA LEU A 126 -14.74 10.53 8.55
C LEU A 126 -14.24 9.13 8.90
N ARG A 127 -13.98 8.88 10.19
CA ARG A 127 -13.54 7.56 10.68
C ARG A 127 -14.57 6.47 10.38
N ASP A 128 -15.84 6.75 10.59
CA ASP A 128 -16.93 5.82 10.31
C ASP A 128 -17.01 5.50 8.81
N SER A 129 -16.80 6.50 7.95
CA SER A 129 -16.74 6.33 6.49
C SER A 129 -15.59 5.40 6.07
N VAL A 130 -14.39 5.60 6.61
CA VAL A 130 -13.22 4.71 6.37
C VAL A 130 -13.50 3.29 6.87
N ASN A 131 -14.13 3.13 8.03
CA ASN A 131 -14.44 1.81 8.56
C ASN A 131 -15.47 1.05 7.72
N ALA A 132 -16.46 1.76 7.16
CA ALA A 132 -17.49 1.17 6.32
C ALA A 132 -16.96 0.63 4.97
N THR A 133 -15.80 1.10 4.50
CA THR A 133 -15.19 0.66 3.24
C THR A 133 -14.14 -0.43 3.41
N ARG A 134 -13.81 -0.81 4.66
CA ARG A 134 -12.92 -1.94 4.89
C ARG A 134 -13.60 -3.23 4.40
N PRO A 135 -12.98 -4.00 3.49
CA PRO A 135 -13.42 -5.38 3.28
C PRO A 135 -13.31 -6.08 4.64
N TYR A 136 -14.38 -6.79 5.05
CA TYR A 136 -14.47 -7.49 6.32
C TYR A 136 -13.13 -8.14 6.69
N ALA A 137 -12.60 -7.74 7.85
CA ALA A 137 -11.51 -8.44 8.52
C ALA A 137 -12.05 -9.71 9.18
#